data_AF-A0A256GE62-F1
#
_entry.id   AF-A0A256GE62-F1
#
_cell.length_a   1.000
_cell.length_b   1.000
_cell.length_c   1.000
_cell.angle_alpha   90.00
_cell.angle_beta   90.00
_cell.angle_gamma   90.00
#
_symmetry.space_group_name_H-M   'P 1'
#
loop_
_entity.id
_entity.type
_entity.pdbx_description
1 polymer ?
#
loop_
_entity_poly.entity_id
_entity_poly.type
_entity_poly.pdbx_seq_one_letter_code
_entity_poly.pdbx_strand_id
1 'polypeptide(L)'
;MFEQFGAVLVGAPAERERTPVRKQSRAAGKCEAVFWQRTNSQDVRKIVLAARRYELAGREPGSRNGPLGGVAIELLELFANLVNFRTGRLDPSIETLMRYLRRSRDAIVRALKALRQHGFLDWLRRYIPTGNQGRGPQVQQTSNAYRLSLPARALRLLGRMGMAPP
;
A
#
# COMPACT_ATOMS: atom_id res chain seq x y z
N MET A 1 -62.47 -5.91 26.94
CA MET A 1 -62.79 -4.83 25.99
C MET A 1 -61.82 -3.70 26.33
N PHE A 2 -60.71 -3.40 25.66
CA PHE A 2 -60.18 -3.55 24.29
C PHE A 2 -58.70 -4.03 24.38
N GLU A 3 -58.25 -5.08 23.67
CA GLU A 3 -57.70 -5.12 22.29
C GLU A 3 -56.38 -4.36 22.04
N GLN A 4 -55.45 -5.08 21.39
CA GLN A 4 -54.04 -4.78 21.14
C GLN A 4 -53.82 -3.66 20.12
N PHE A 5 -52.79 -2.80 20.32
CA PHE A 5 -51.93 -2.22 19.27
C PHE A 5 -50.60 -1.80 19.93
N GLY A 6 -49.38 -2.07 19.45
CA GLY A 6 -48.94 -2.70 18.24
C GLY A 6 -47.41 -2.85 18.24
N ALA A 7 -46.97 -3.97 17.66
CA ALA A 7 -45.76 -4.16 16.85
C ALA A 7 -44.50 -3.33 17.16
N VAL A 8 -43.53 -4.00 17.77
CA VAL A 8 -42.23 -4.34 17.15
C VAL A 8 -41.67 -3.27 16.19
N LEU A 9 -40.97 -2.27 16.74
CA LEU A 9 -39.90 -1.59 16.02
C LEU A 9 -38.59 -2.35 16.24
N VAL A 10 -38.50 -3.57 15.68
CA VAL A 10 -37.20 -4.15 15.36
C VAL A 10 -36.66 -3.30 14.22
N GLY A 11 -35.74 -2.39 14.57
CA GLY A 11 -35.12 -1.47 13.63
C GLY A 11 -34.68 -2.20 12.37
N ALA A 12 -35.14 -1.70 11.23
CA ALA A 12 -34.77 -2.21 9.92
C ALA A 12 -33.23 -2.34 9.83
N PRO A 13 -32.70 -3.42 9.24
CA PRO A 13 -31.27 -3.51 9.00
C PRO A 13 -30.86 -2.29 8.17
N ALA A 14 -29.90 -1.51 8.69
CA ALA A 14 -29.37 -0.34 7.99
C ALA A 14 -29.12 -0.67 6.52
N GLU A 15 -29.63 0.17 5.63
CA GLU A 15 -29.47 0.01 4.20
C GLU A 15 -27.98 -0.13 3.88
N ARG A 16 -27.62 -1.27 3.27
CA ARG A 16 -26.21 -1.69 3.17
C ARG A 16 -25.46 -0.76 2.23
N GLU A 17 -24.39 -0.14 2.73
CA GLU A 17 -23.47 0.60 1.88
C GLU A 17 -22.78 -0.40 0.92
N ARG A 18 -23.05 -0.26 -0.38
CA ARG A 18 -22.38 -1.07 -1.40
C ARG A 18 -20.92 -0.66 -1.44
N THR A 19 -20.03 -1.39 -0.77
CA THR A 19 -18.59 -1.14 -0.86
C THR A 19 -18.07 -1.59 -2.23
N PRO A 20 -17.76 -0.68 -3.17
CA PRO A 20 -17.41 -1.08 -4.51
C PRO A 20 -16.01 -1.69 -4.53
N VAL A 21 -15.87 -2.92 -5.05
CA VAL A 21 -14.56 -3.51 -5.34
C VAL A 21 -14.05 -2.99 -6.67
N ARG A 22 -12.85 -2.38 -6.65
CA ARG A 22 -12.23 -1.81 -7.84
C ARG A 22 -11.80 -2.90 -8.82
N LYS A 23 -11.85 -2.59 -10.13
CA LYS A 23 -11.39 -3.46 -11.22
C LYS A 23 -9.96 -3.96 -10.95
N GLN A 24 -9.68 -5.20 -11.35
CA GLN A 24 -8.39 -5.91 -11.16
C GLN A 24 -8.01 -6.24 -9.71
N SER A 25 -8.91 -6.07 -8.73
CA SER A 25 -8.68 -6.60 -7.38
C SER A 25 -8.67 -8.13 -7.41
N ARG A 26 -7.80 -8.77 -6.61
CA ARG A 26 -7.68 -10.23 -6.49
C ARG A 26 -8.11 -10.71 -5.10
N ALA A 27 -8.46 -11.99 -4.97
CA ALA A 27 -8.77 -12.58 -3.68
C ALA A 27 -7.51 -12.63 -2.80
N ALA A 28 -7.62 -12.13 -1.56
CA ALA A 28 -6.53 -12.24 -0.60
C ALA A 28 -6.27 -13.71 -0.20
N GLY A 29 -5.01 -14.05 0.04
CA GLY A 29 -4.52 -15.38 0.38
C GLY A 29 -4.26 -16.32 -0.80
N LYS A 30 -4.60 -15.93 -2.04
CA LYS A 30 -4.49 -16.79 -3.23
C LYS A 30 -3.47 -16.33 -4.26
N CYS A 31 -3.19 -15.03 -4.34
CA CYS A 31 -2.42 -14.44 -5.44
C CYS A 31 -1.11 -13.79 -4.97
N GLU A 32 -0.94 -13.61 -3.67
CA GLU A 32 0.17 -12.84 -3.12
C GLU A 32 1.50 -13.59 -3.16
N ALA A 33 1.48 -14.92 -3.13
CA ALA A 33 2.69 -15.74 -3.13
C ALA A 33 3.57 -15.50 -4.37
N VAL A 34 2.97 -15.20 -5.52
CA VAL A 34 3.70 -14.85 -6.76
C VAL A 34 4.10 -13.37 -6.80
N PHE A 35 3.34 -12.52 -6.09
CA PHE A 35 3.58 -11.08 -6.07
C PHE A 35 4.71 -10.70 -5.10
N TRP A 36 4.66 -11.21 -3.87
CA TRP A 36 5.71 -10.99 -2.89
C TRP A 36 6.99 -11.72 -3.31
N GLN A 37 8.10 -11.02 -3.18
CA GLN A 37 9.42 -11.55 -3.48
C GLN A 37 10.27 -11.45 -2.23
N ARG A 38 10.98 -12.54 -1.93
CA ARG A 38 11.97 -12.54 -0.86
C ARG A 38 12.95 -11.38 -1.07
N THR A 39 13.25 -10.67 0.01
CA THR A 39 14.21 -9.57 0.02
C THR A 39 15.13 -9.73 1.22
N ASN A 40 16.21 -8.98 1.29
CA ASN A 40 17.06 -8.92 2.47
C ASN A 40 17.23 -7.45 2.92
N SER A 41 17.75 -7.27 4.13
CA SER A 41 17.95 -5.94 4.73
C SER A 41 18.89 -5.04 3.92
N GLN A 42 19.88 -5.60 3.23
CA GLN A 42 20.82 -4.84 2.41
C GLN A 42 20.12 -4.27 1.17
N ASP A 43 19.31 -5.07 0.48
CA ASP A 43 18.54 -4.66 -0.68
C ASP A 43 17.55 -3.56 -0.33
N VAL A 44 16.85 -3.67 0.80
CA VAL A 44 15.88 -2.63 1.18
C VAL A 44 16.57 -1.34 1.59
N ARG A 45 17.70 -1.41 2.29
CA ARG A 45 18.54 -0.23 2.59
C ARG A 45 19.06 0.41 1.30
N LYS A 46 19.45 -0.38 0.32
CA LYS A 46 19.90 0.08 -1.01
C LYS A 46 18.78 0.79 -1.76
N ILE A 47 17.55 0.25 -1.71
CA ILE A 47 16.35 0.90 -2.27
C ILE A 47 16.11 2.26 -1.63
N VAL A 48 16.12 2.35 -0.29
CA VAL A 48 15.93 3.61 0.44
C VAL A 48 17.01 4.63 0.07
N LEU A 49 18.29 4.21 0.06
CA LEU A 49 19.40 5.08 -0.31
C LEU A 49 19.26 5.60 -1.76
N ALA A 50 18.88 4.73 -2.69
CA ALA A 50 18.66 5.09 -4.08
C ALA A 50 17.51 6.09 -4.23
N ALA A 51 16.42 5.90 -3.48
CA ALA A 51 15.29 6.82 -3.47
C ALA A 51 15.68 8.20 -2.94
N ARG A 52 16.46 8.26 -1.84
CA ARG A 52 16.97 9.53 -1.29
C ARG A 52 17.86 10.27 -2.29
N ARG A 53 18.77 9.57 -2.98
CA ARG A 53 19.58 10.17 -4.05
C ARG A 53 18.75 10.61 -5.25
N TYR A 54 17.79 9.80 -5.65
CA TYR A 54 16.89 10.10 -6.76
C TYR A 54 16.03 11.34 -6.49
N GLU A 55 15.52 11.47 -5.27
CA GLU A 55 14.78 12.65 -4.81
C GLU A 55 15.64 13.91 -4.89
N LEU A 56 16.87 13.85 -4.39
CA LEU A 56 17.78 15.00 -4.40
C LEU A 56 18.21 15.38 -5.82
N ALA A 57 18.54 14.39 -6.66
CA ALA A 57 19.01 14.62 -8.02
C ALA A 57 17.94 15.17 -8.96
N GLY A 58 16.66 14.85 -8.71
CA GLY A 58 15.52 15.36 -9.49
C GLY A 58 14.90 16.64 -8.92
N ARG A 59 15.54 17.29 -7.95
CA ARG A 59 15.01 18.50 -7.33
C ARG A 59 15.38 19.73 -8.14
N GLU A 60 14.36 20.40 -8.68
CA GLU A 60 14.53 21.65 -9.42
C GLU A 60 14.80 22.86 -8.49
N PRO A 61 15.56 23.88 -8.95
CA PRO A 61 15.73 25.13 -8.22
C PRO A 61 14.38 25.76 -7.86
N GLY A 62 14.24 26.24 -6.61
CA GLY A 62 12.99 26.81 -6.10
C GLY A 62 11.92 25.78 -5.70
N SER A 63 12.08 24.50 -6.04
CA SER A 63 11.16 23.45 -5.59
C SER A 63 11.49 22.99 -4.16
N ARG A 64 10.46 22.80 -3.34
CA ARG A 64 10.61 22.26 -1.97
C ARG A 64 11.01 20.78 -1.96
N ASN A 65 10.49 20.03 -2.93
CA ASN A 65 10.64 18.58 -3.04
C ASN A 65 11.16 18.21 -4.43
N GLY A 66 11.76 17.04 -4.54
CA GLY A 66 12.03 16.37 -5.79
C GLY A 66 10.85 15.51 -6.27
N PRO A 67 11.09 14.56 -7.19
CA PRO A 67 10.04 13.80 -7.87
C PRO A 67 9.21 12.86 -6.97
N LEU A 68 9.75 12.42 -5.84
CA LEU A 68 9.07 11.52 -4.91
C LEU A 68 8.35 12.32 -3.81
N GLY A 69 9.01 13.34 -3.27
CA GLY A 69 8.58 14.11 -2.12
C GLY A 69 8.90 13.47 -0.77
N GLY A 70 9.03 14.29 0.27
CA GLY A 70 9.45 13.85 1.61
C GLY A 70 8.59 12.72 2.21
N VAL A 71 7.26 12.78 2.04
CA VAL A 71 6.35 11.74 2.56
C VAL A 71 6.57 10.39 1.87
N ALA A 72 6.94 10.38 0.59
CA ALA A 72 7.26 9.14 -0.12
C ALA A 72 8.55 8.48 0.43
N ILE A 73 9.54 9.29 0.80
CA ILE A 73 10.76 8.79 1.45
C ILE A 73 10.42 8.20 2.84
N GLU A 74 9.67 8.93 3.67
CA GLU A 74 9.21 8.44 4.99
C GLU A 74 8.46 7.11 4.88
N LEU A 75 7.57 7.00 3.89
CA LEU A 75 6.78 5.78 3.64
C LEU A 75 7.65 4.62 3.20
N LEU A 76 8.63 4.87 2.33
CA LEU A 76 9.56 3.83 1.86
C LEU A 76 10.43 3.29 3.00
N GLU A 77 10.84 4.16 3.93
CA GLU A 77 11.58 3.77 5.13
C GLU A 77 10.74 2.93 6.09
N LEU A 78 9.48 3.33 6.31
CA LEU A 78 8.54 2.53 7.08
C LEU A 78 8.35 1.14 6.44
N PHE A 79 8.17 1.08 5.12
CA PHE A 79 8.04 -0.20 4.40
C PHE A 79 9.29 -1.07 4.52
N ALA A 80 10.48 -0.48 4.50
CA ALA A 80 11.73 -1.20 4.71
C ALA A 80 11.82 -1.84 6.10
N ASN A 81 11.21 -1.23 7.11
CA ASN A 81 11.15 -1.75 8.47
C ASN A 81 10.03 -2.79 8.66
N LEU A 82 8.92 -2.68 7.92
CA LEU A 82 7.76 -3.56 8.07
C LEU A 82 7.83 -4.84 7.23
N VAL A 83 8.61 -4.86 6.15
CA VAL A 83 8.63 -6.00 5.22
C VAL A 83 9.21 -7.24 5.89
N ASN A 84 8.51 -8.37 5.76
CA ASN A 84 9.06 -9.65 6.17
C ASN A 84 10.12 -10.10 5.15
N PHE A 85 11.40 -10.10 5.53
CA PHE A 85 12.48 -10.44 4.60
C PHE A 85 12.40 -11.88 4.06
N ARG A 86 11.93 -12.84 4.86
CA ARG A 86 11.86 -14.26 4.43
C ARG A 86 10.83 -14.46 3.31
N THR A 87 9.68 -13.79 3.40
CA THR A 87 8.54 -14.02 2.50
C THR A 87 8.31 -12.87 1.51
N GLY A 88 8.88 -11.69 1.75
CA GLY A 88 8.54 -10.47 1.03
C GLY A 88 7.21 -9.85 1.42
N ARG A 89 6.51 -10.42 2.41
CA ARG A 89 5.17 -9.99 2.80
C ARG A 89 5.21 -8.56 3.34
N LEU A 90 4.39 -7.71 2.72
CA LEU A 90 4.16 -6.33 3.11
C LEU A 90 2.73 -5.94 2.74
N ASP A 91 1.85 -5.84 3.72
CA ASP A 91 0.44 -5.51 3.51
C ASP A 91 -0.22 -4.59 4.56
N PRO A 92 0.44 -3.50 5.00
CA PRO A 92 -0.18 -2.54 5.93
C PRO A 92 -1.39 -1.83 5.30
N SER A 93 -2.44 -1.61 6.10
CA SER A 93 -3.58 -0.79 5.67
C SER A 93 -3.19 0.70 5.57
N ILE A 94 -3.92 1.48 4.78
CA ILE A 94 -3.70 2.93 4.68
C ILE A 94 -3.82 3.62 6.05
N GLU A 95 -4.78 3.19 6.86
CA GLU A 95 -4.96 3.70 8.23
C GLU A 95 -3.77 3.39 9.13
N THR A 96 -3.19 2.20 9.01
CA THR A 96 -1.96 1.87 9.70
C THR A 96 -0.82 2.82 9.28
N LEU A 97 -0.67 3.10 7.99
CA LEU A 97 0.35 4.07 7.51
C LEU A 97 0.11 5.49 8.03
N MET A 98 -1.15 5.93 8.04
CA MET A 98 -1.53 7.22 8.63
C MET A 98 -1.15 7.29 10.11
N ARG A 99 -1.39 6.23 10.88
CA ARG A 99 -1.04 6.17 12.31
C ARG A 99 0.47 6.20 12.55
N TYR A 100 1.25 5.44 11.78
CA TYR A 100 2.71 5.41 11.92
C TYR A 100 3.37 6.73 11.51
N LEU A 101 2.97 7.30 10.36
CA LEU A 101 3.63 8.48 9.80
C LEU A 101 3.00 9.81 10.25
N ARG A 102 1.85 9.77 10.94
CA ARG A 102 1.06 10.95 11.33
C ARG A 102 0.76 11.86 10.13
N ARG A 103 0.46 11.25 8.98
CA ARG A 103 0.11 11.94 7.73
C ARG A 103 -1.36 11.73 7.38
N SER A 104 -1.92 12.69 6.64
CA SER A 104 -3.27 12.56 6.11
C SER A 104 -3.37 11.42 5.10
N ARG A 105 -4.58 10.88 4.92
CA ARG A 105 -4.85 9.82 3.92
C ARG A 105 -4.39 10.23 2.53
N ASP A 106 -4.68 11.46 2.14
CA ASP A 106 -4.35 12.00 0.83
C ASP A 106 -2.82 12.12 0.63
N ALA A 107 -2.07 12.56 1.64
CA ALA A 107 -0.60 12.58 1.59
C ALA A 107 -0.03 11.17 1.39
N ILE A 108 -0.54 10.17 2.10
CA ILE A 108 -0.14 8.76 1.93
C ILE A 108 -0.47 8.27 0.51
N VAL A 109 -1.67 8.55 -0.01
CA VAL A 109 -2.07 8.12 -1.35
C VAL A 109 -1.23 8.79 -2.43
N ARG A 110 -0.89 10.07 -2.29
CA ARG A 110 0.01 10.79 -3.20
C ARG A 110 1.42 10.21 -3.16
N ALA A 111 1.95 9.94 -1.98
CA ALA A 111 3.25 9.30 -1.79
C ALA A 111 3.32 7.91 -2.43
N LEU A 112 2.31 7.06 -2.21
CA LEU A 112 2.22 5.75 -2.86
C LEU A 112 2.21 5.89 -4.39
N LYS A 113 1.38 6.81 -4.92
CA LYS A 113 1.33 7.08 -6.38
C LYS A 113 2.68 7.52 -6.92
N ALA A 114 3.37 8.44 -6.25
CA ALA A 114 4.69 8.91 -6.64
C ALA A 114 5.70 7.76 -6.66
N LEU A 115 5.77 6.94 -5.60
CA LEU A 115 6.67 5.79 -5.56
C LEU A 115 6.38 4.80 -6.70
N ARG A 116 5.11 4.55 -7.02
CA ARG A 116 4.73 3.64 -8.12
C ARG A 116 5.04 4.22 -9.49
N GLN A 117 4.69 5.47 -9.73
CA GLN A 117 5.06 6.19 -10.94
C GLN A 117 6.58 6.20 -11.14
N HIS A 118 7.33 6.29 -10.04
CA HIS A 118 8.78 6.32 -10.09
C HIS A 118 9.45 4.93 -10.05
N GLY A 119 8.68 3.84 -9.91
CA GLY A 119 9.16 2.46 -9.98
C GLY A 119 9.83 1.95 -8.71
N PHE A 120 9.65 2.64 -7.58
CA PHE A 120 10.13 2.20 -6.26
C PHE A 120 9.17 1.25 -5.55
N LEU A 121 7.91 1.23 -6.00
CA LEU A 121 6.83 0.48 -5.36
C LEU A 121 5.87 -0.07 -6.41
N ASP A 122 5.39 -1.28 -6.19
CA ASP A 122 4.18 -1.77 -6.83
C ASP A 122 3.17 -2.23 -5.78
N TRP A 123 1.90 -2.33 -6.16
CA TRP A 123 0.87 -2.91 -5.30
C TRP A 123 -0.12 -3.77 -6.07
N LEU A 124 -0.57 -4.82 -5.38
CA LEU A 124 -1.68 -5.67 -5.74
C LEU A 124 -2.89 -5.32 -4.88
N ARG A 125 -4.00 -4.93 -5.53
CA ARG A 125 -5.27 -4.67 -4.84
C ARG A 125 -5.95 -5.97 -4.49
N ARG A 126 -6.52 -6.04 -3.29
CA ARG A 126 -7.10 -7.27 -2.74
C ARG A 126 -8.52 -7.07 -2.24
N TYR A 127 -9.28 -8.16 -2.24
CA TYR A 127 -10.58 -8.25 -1.58
C TYR A 127 -10.69 -9.53 -0.74
N ILE A 128 -11.58 -9.51 0.24
CA ILE A 128 -11.98 -10.68 1.03
C ILE A 128 -13.50 -10.90 0.90
N PRO A 129 -13.99 -12.15 0.96
CA PRO A 129 -15.42 -12.43 1.05
C PRO A 129 -15.97 -11.84 2.36
N THR A 130 -17.18 -11.30 2.34
CA THR A 130 -17.83 -10.76 3.56
C THR A 130 -18.47 -11.85 4.41
N GLY A 131 -18.60 -13.08 3.90
CA GLY A 131 -19.22 -14.22 4.63
C GLY A 131 -20.74 -14.14 4.76
N ASN A 132 -21.36 -13.10 4.20
CA ASN A 132 -22.79 -12.85 4.29
C ASN A 132 -23.59 -13.70 3.27
N GLN A 133 -24.77 -14.15 3.69
CA GLN A 133 -25.72 -14.88 2.84
C GLN A 133 -26.49 -13.93 1.92
N GLY A 134 -26.76 -14.36 0.67
CA GLY A 134 -27.58 -13.59 -0.30
C GLY A 134 -27.13 -13.73 -1.76
N ARG A 135 -27.84 -13.05 -2.67
CA ARG A 135 -27.62 -13.17 -4.12
C ARG A 135 -26.36 -12.41 -4.57
N GLY A 136 -25.45 -13.11 -5.25
CA GLY A 136 -24.26 -12.55 -5.90
C GLY A 136 -22.98 -12.56 -5.03
N PRO A 137 -21.79 -12.35 -5.63
CA PRO A 137 -20.52 -12.32 -4.91
C PRO A 137 -20.48 -11.19 -3.88
N GLN A 138 -20.37 -11.54 -2.60
CA GLN A 138 -20.29 -10.57 -1.51
C GLN A 138 -18.83 -10.43 -1.06
N VAL A 139 -18.20 -9.32 -1.44
CA VAL A 139 -16.78 -9.08 -1.26
C VAL A 139 -16.53 -7.65 -0.79
N GLN A 140 -15.52 -7.46 0.05
CA GLN A 140 -15.06 -6.15 0.53
C GLN A 140 -13.58 -5.95 0.25
N GLN A 141 -13.18 -4.70 -0.05
CA GLN A 141 -11.77 -4.39 -0.23
C GLN A 141 -11.00 -4.58 1.08
N THR A 142 -9.77 -5.06 0.97
CA THR A 142 -8.85 -5.18 2.10
C THR A 142 -7.56 -4.41 1.82
N SER A 143 -6.60 -4.45 2.75
CA SER A 143 -5.29 -3.83 2.55
C SER A 143 -4.62 -4.38 1.30
N ASN A 144 -3.95 -3.50 0.56
CA ASN A 144 -3.17 -3.91 -0.60
C ASN A 144 -1.94 -4.71 -0.15
N ALA A 145 -1.47 -5.59 -1.01
CA ALA A 145 -0.11 -6.11 -0.91
C ALA A 145 0.83 -5.15 -1.65
N TYR A 146 1.96 -4.82 -1.04
CA TYR A 146 2.99 -3.93 -1.59
C TYR A 146 4.27 -4.72 -1.89
N ARG A 147 5.03 -4.24 -2.87
CA ARG A 147 6.36 -4.75 -3.20
C ARG A 147 7.30 -3.60 -3.48
N LEU A 148 8.46 -3.62 -2.84
CA LEU A 148 9.53 -2.65 -3.08
C LEU A 148 10.35 -3.06 -4.30
N SER A 149 10.83 -2.09 -5.06
CA SER A 149 11.68 -2.33 -6.23
C SER A 149 12.73 -1.25 -6.36
N LEU A 150 13.87 -1.60 -6.95
CA LEU A 150 14.94 -0.66 -7.29
C LEU A 150 14.89 -0.35 -8.79
N PRO A 151 14.38 0.82 -9.22
CA PRO A 151 14.34 1.14 -10.63
C PRO A 151 15.75 1.42 -11.17
N ALA A 152 16.03 0.97 -12.40
CA ALA A 152 17.36 1.08 -13.02
C ALA A 152 17.93 2.51 -13.04
N ARG A 153 17.05 3.51 -13.20
CA ARG A 153 17.46 4.93 -13.14
C ARG A 153 18.01 5.35 -11.78
N ALA A 154 17.45 4.84 -10.69
CA ALA A 154 17.90 5.16 -9.35
C ALA A 154 19.14 4.33 -8.97
N LEU A 155 19.23 3.10 -9.49
CA LEU A 155 20.44 2.26 -9.35
C LEU A 155 21.67 2.97 -9.93
N ARG A 156 21.55 3.62 -11.10
CA ARG A 156 22.66 4.39 -11.70
C ARG A 156 23.19 5.50 -10.79
N LEU A 157 22.30 6.13 -10.01
CA LEU A 157 22.68 7.19 -9.06
C LEU A 157 23.44 6.66 -7.83
N LEU A 158 23.51 5.35 -7.61
CA LEU A 158 24.34 4.77 -6.55
C LEU A 158 25.82 4.64 -6.94
N GLY A 159 26.17 4.74 -8.22
CA GLY A 159 27.56 4.57 -8.69
C GLY A 159 28.17 3.24 -8.24
N ARG A 160 29.40 3.25 -7.72
CA ARG A 160 30.10 2.05 -7.21
C ARG A 160 29.36 1.35 -6.04
N MET A 161 28.53 2.07 -5.28
CA MET A 161 27.68 1.45 -4.23
C MET A 161 26.49 0.67 -4.80
N GLY A 162 26.23 0.78 -6.11
CA GLY A 162 25.22 0.02 -6.83
C GLY A 162 25.67 -1.40 -7.20
N MET A 163 26.97 -1.71 -7.11
CA MET A 163 27.52 -3.00 -7.52
C MET A 163 27.21 -4.09 -6.48
N ALA A 164 26.91 -5.31 -6.92
CA ALA A 164 26.92 -6.46 -6.02
C ALA A 164 28.36 -6.69 -5.54
N PRO A 165 28.59 -7.11 -4.28
CA PRO A 165 29.93 -7.50 -3.86
C PRO A 165 30.45 -8.62 -4.79
N PRO A 166 31.76 -8.64 -5.09
CA PRO A 166 32.36 -9.71 -5.91
C PRO A 166 32.22 -11.09 -5.26
#